data_AF-A0A6P6GYU7-F1
#
_entry.id   AF-A0A6P6GYU7-F1
#
_cell.length_a   1.000
_cell.length_b   1.000
_cell.length_c   1.000
_cell.angle_alpha   90.00
_cell.angle_beta   90.00
_cell.angle_gamma   90.00
#
_symmetry.space_group_name_H-M   'P 1'
#
loop_
_entity.id
_entity.type
_entity.pdbx_description
1 polymer ?
#
loop_
_entity_poly.entity_id
_entity_poly.type
_entity_poly.pdbx_seq_one_letter_code
_entity_poly.pdbx_strand_id
1 'polypeptide(L)'
;MWSGLPDQNLGCFFYPYLRSVDKSVIVYDTNTENILHTLTQHTRYVTTCAFAPNILLLATGSMDKTVNIWQFDLETPCQARSTEDEAKQFPEDWSEDDVSVWLCAQGLNDLVGIFKMNNIDGRELLNLTKESLADDLKIESLGLRSKVLRKIEELRTEVKTLSSGIPDEFLCPITRELMKDPVIASDGYSYEKEAMENWISKKKRTSPMTNLVLPSVVLTPNRTLKMAISRWLETHQK
;
A
#
# COMPACT_ATOMS: atom_id res chain seq x y z
N MET A 1 -8.26 -34.79 -16.30
CA MET A 1 -9.44 -34.89 -15.42
C MET A 1 -9.62 -33.52 -14.80
N TRP A 2 -10.85 -33.03 -14.64
CA TRP A 2 -11.12 -31.69 -14.14
C TRP A 2 -11.58 -31.78 -12.69
N SER A 3 -10.91 -31.09 -11.77
CA SER A 3 -11.45 -30.81 -10.44
C SER A 3 -11.31 -29.32 -10.16
N GLY A 4 -12.43 -28.70 -9.85
CA GLY A 4 -12.54 -27.30 -9.48
C GLY A 4 -13.26 -27.18 -8.15
N LEU A 5 -12.87 -26.19 -7.34
CA LEU A 5 -13.62 -25.79 -6.17
C LEU A 5 -14.52 -24.60 -6.55
N PRO A 6 -15.85 -24.71 -6.41
CA PRO A 6 -16.77 -23.62 -6.75
C PRO A 6 -16.58 -22.38 -5.86
N ASP A 7 -16.03 -22.54 -4.65
CA ASP A 7 -15.92 -21.44 -3.67
C ASP A 7 -14.60 -20.64 -3.78
N GLN A 8 -13.62 -21.11 -4.54
CA GLN A 8 -12.26 -20.54 -4.55
C GLN A 8 -11.79 -20.08 -5.94
N ASN A 9 -12.63 -20.22 -6.99
CA ASN A 9 -12.29 -19.87 -8.37
C ASN A 9 -10.96 -20.49 -8.88
N LEU A 10 -10.60 -21.66 -8.35
CA LEU A 10 -9.35 -22.35 -8.69
C LEU A 10 -9.66 -23.70 -9.31
N GLY A 11 -8.97 -23.97 -10.43
CA GLY A 11 -9.00 -25.25 -11.12
C GLY A 11 -7.61 -25.89 -11.20
N CYS A 12 -7.55 -27.23 -11.10
CA CYS A 12 -6.38 -28.00 -11.51
C CYS A 12 -6.66 -28.73 -12.82
N PHE A 13 -5.68 -28.71 -13.72
CA PHE A 13 -5.70 -29.50 -14.94
C PHE A 13 -4.45 -30.38 -15.02
N PHE A 14 -4.66 -31.64 -15.38
CA PHE A 14 -3.62 -32.60 -15.73
C PHE A 14 -4.10 -33.54 -16.84
N TYR A 15 -3.16 -34.09 -17.61
CA TYR A 15 -3.41 -35.00 -18.72
C TYR A 15 -3.24 -36.46 -18.28
N PRO A 16 -4.32 -37.18 -17.92
CA PRO A 16 -4.20 -38.58 -17.50
C PRO A 16 -3.96 -39.58 -18.63
N TYR A 17 -4.27 -39.23 -19.90
CA TYR A 17 -4.38 -40.22 -20.98
C TYR A 17 -3.90 -39.78 -22.37
N LEU A 18 -3.19 -38.66 -22.50
CA LEU A 18 -2.66 -38.26 -23.81
C LEU A 18 -1.16 -38.46 -23.85
N ARG A 19 -0.68 -38.90 -25.01
CA ARG A 19 0.69 -39.24 -25.41
C ARG A 19 1.65 -38.03 -25.33
N SER A 20 1.58 -37.26 -24.25
CA SER A 20 2.41 -36.12 -23.90
C SER A 20 3.05 -36.41 -22.56
N VAL A 21 4.37 -36.22 -22.48
CA VAL A 21 5.24 -36.59 -21.36
C VAL A 21 5.14 -35.54 -20.24
N ASP A 22 3.98 -34.91 -20.10
CA ASP A 22 3.84 -33.77 -19.22
C ASP A 22 3.54 -34.29 -17.81
N LYS A 23 4.59 -34.34 -17.01
CA LYS A 23 4.56 -34.71 -15.58
C LYS A 23 4.08 -33.54 -14.70
N SER A 24 3.48 -32.55 -15.34
CA SER A 24 3.22 -31.25 -14.77
C SER A 24 1.75 -31.12 -14.39
N VAL A 25 1.48 -30.54 -13.23
CA VAL A 25 0.14 -30.12 -12.83
C VAL A 25 0.03 -28.63 -13.04
N ILE A 26 -1.00 -28.20 -13.74
CA ILE A 26 -1.24 -26.78 -14.00
C ILE A 26 -2.40 -26.32 -13.11
N VAL A 27 -2.16 -25.26 -12.35
CA VAL A 27 -3.19 -24.59 -11.54
C VAL A 27 -3.50 -23.26 -12.22
N TYR A 28 -4.78 -22.98 -12.38
CA TYR A 28 -5.27 -21.78 -13.06
C TYR A 28 -6.48 -21.19 -12.34
N ASP A 29 -6.68 -19.90 -12.57
CA ASP A 29 -7.85 -19.16 -12.11
C ASP A 29 -9.03 -19.38 -13.08
N THR A 30 -10.17 -19.82 -12.58
CA THR A 30 -11.36 -20.11 -13.40
C THR A 30 -12.04 -18.85 -13.92
N ASN A 31 -11.80 -17.67 -13.31
CA ASN A 31 -12.40 -16.41 -13.74
C ASN A 31 -11.61 -15.72 -14.84
N THR A 32 -10.28 -15.74 -14.72
CA THR A 32 -9.39 -15.03 -15.64
C THR A 32 -8.76 -15.94 -16.69
N GLU A 33 -8.95 -17.26 -16.57
CA GLU A 33 -8.33 -18.31 -17.39
C GLU A 33 -6.78 -18.23 -17.40
N ASN A 34 -6.20 -17.53 -16.42
CA ASN A 34 -4.75 -17.37 -16.32
C ASN A 34 -4.12 -18.54 -15.59
N ILE A 35 -2.99 -19.00 -16.12
CA ILE A 35 -2.15 -20.02 -15.50
C ILE A 35 -1.41 -19.38 -14.32
N LEU A 36 -1.74 -19.81 -13.10
CA LEU A 36 -1.12 -19.31 -11.87
C LEU A 36 0.21 -20.02 -11.62
N HIS A 37 0.18 -21.36 -11.64
CA HIS A 37 1.33 -22.17 -11.28
C HIS A 37 1.45 -23.41 -12.17
N THR A 38 2.69 -23.78 -12.47
CA THR A 38 3.05 -25.04 -13.14
C THR A 38 3.92 -25.86 -12.21
N LEU A 39 3.37 -26.96 -11.69
CA LEU A 39 3.99 -27.82 -10.69
C LEU A 39 4.66 -29.01 -11.37
N THR A 40 5.99 -29.09 -11.35
CA THR A 40 6.78 -30.05 -12.14
C THR A 40 7.52 -31.10 -11.29
N GLN A 41 7.14 -31.29 -10.03
CA GLN A 41 7.89 -32.18 -9.13
C GLN A 41 7.65 -33.68 -9.38
N HIS A 42 6.56 -34.08 -10.04
CA HIS A 42 6.31 -35.50 -10.25
C HIS A 42 7.24 -36.10 -11.30
N THR A 43 7.65 -37.35 -11.08
CA THR A 43 8.56 -38.05 -12.00
C THR A 43 7.82 -38.88 -13.04
N ARG A 44 6.53 -39.14 -12.82
CA ARG A 44 5.57 -39.81 -13.71
C ARG A 44 4.28 -38.98 -13.86
N TYR A 45 3.35 -39.48 -14.68
CA TYR A 45 2.06 -38.84 -14.91
C TYR A 45 1.23 -38.81 -13.63
N VAL A 46 0.59 -37.65 -13.41
CA VAL A 46 -0.35 -37.44 -12.32
C VAL A 46 -1.65 -38.15 -12.64
N THR A 47 -2.16 -38.88 -11.66
CA THR A 47 -3.40 -39.68 -11.80
C THR A 47 -4.58 -39.02 -11.09
N THR A 48 -4.34 -38.21 -10.07
CA THR A 48 -5.38 -37.55 -9.28
C THR A 48 -4.92 -36.20 -8.72
N CYS A 49 -5.85 -35.24 -8.62
CA CYS A 49 -5.68 -34.00 -7.87
C CYS A 49 -6.93 -33.69 -7.04
N ALA A 50 -6.73 -33.29 -5.78
CA ALA A 50 -7.80 -32.92 -4.85
C ALA A 50 -7.42 -31.66 -4.07
N PHE A 51 -8.31 -30.67 -4.06
CA PHE A 51 -8.15 -29.48 -3.23
C PHE A 51 -8.82 -29.65 -1.86
N ALA A 52 -8.25 -29.04 -0.84
CA ALA A 52 -8.91 -28.89 0.45
C ALA A 52 -9.96 -27.76 0.39
N PRO A 53 -11.14 -27.92 1.03
CA PRO A 53 -12.23 -26.95 0.93
C PRO A 53 -11.99 -25.64 1.70
N ASN A 54 -11.22 -25.70 2.80
CA ASN A 54 -11.03 -24.56 3.73
C ASN A 54 -9.59 -24.07 3.80
N ILE A 55 -8.66 -24.74 3.11
CA ILE A 55 -7.24 -24.45 3.16
C ILE A 55 -6.75 -24.51 1.73
N LEU A 56 -5.87 -23.60 1.31
CA LEU A 56 -5.30 -23.56 -0.03
C LEU A 56 -4.20 -24.64 -0.21
N LEU A 57 -4.60 -25.88 0.03
CA LEU A 57 -3.80 -27.08 -0.10
C LEU A 57 -4.31 -27.90 -1.28
N LEU A 58 -3.39 -28.29 -2.14
CA LEU A 58 -3.64 -29.22 -3.23
C LEU A 58 -2.84 -30.50 -2.99
N ALA A 59 -3.52 -31.63 -2.99
CA ALA A 59 -2.89 -32.94 -2.99
C ALA A 59 -2.86 -33.48 -4.42
N THR A 60 -1.69 -33.88 -4.90
CA THR A 60 -1.52 -34.52 -6.21
C THR A 60 -0.92 -35.92 -6.04
N GLY A 61 -1.60 -36.92 -6.60
CA GLY A 61 -1.14 -38.31 -6.59
C GLY A 61 -0.61 -38.70 -7.97
N SER A 62 0.55 -39.34 -8.00
CA SER A 62 1.21 -39.73 -9.25
C SER A 62 1.51 -41.22 -9.28
N MET A 63 1.67 -41.75 -10.49
CA MET A 63 2.07 -43.14 -10.69
C MET A 63 3.50 -43.41 -10.21
N ASP A 64 4.28 -42.38 -9.87
CA ASP A 64 5.63 -42.49 -9.25
C ASP A 64 5.61 -43.06 -7.81
N LYS A 65 4.41 -43.38 -7.29
CA LYS A 65 4.15 -43.87 -5.94
C LYS A 65 4.34 -42.79 -4.86
N THR A 66 4.33 -41.50 -5.25
CA THR A 66 4.34 -40.39 -4.30
C THR A 66 3.04 -39.59 -4.39
N VAL A 67 2.74 -38.95 -3.26
CA VAL A 67 1.72 -37.90 -3.17
C VAL A 67 2.44 -36.64 -2.76
N ASN A 68 2.30 -35.59 -3.57
CA ASN A 68 2.86 -34.29 -3.25
C ASN A 68 1.74 -33.40 -2.72
N ILE A 69 2.04 -32.73 -1.60
CA ILE A 69 1.15 -31.73 -1.02
C ILE A 69 1.72 -30.36 -1.37
N TRP A 70 0.90 -29.56 -2.02
CA TRP A 70 1.23 -28.21 -2.42
C TRP A 70 0.46 -27.28 -1.50
N GLN A 71 1.20 -26.61 -0.63
CA GLN A 71 0.69 -25.45 0.05
C GLN A 71 0.90 -24.27 -0.88
N PHE A 72 -0.20 -23.69 -1.31
CA PHE A 72 -0.16 -22.38 -1.92
C PHE A 72 -0.40 -21.40 -0.79
N ASP A 73 0.62 -20.60 -0.51
CA ASP A 73 0.33 -19.31 0.05
C ASP A 73 -0.12 -18.51 -1.17
N LEU A 74 -1.40 -18.15 -1.26
CA LEU A 74 -1.69 -16.91 -1.96
C LEU A 74 -0.76 -15.91 -1.27
N GLU A 75 0.26 -15.40 -1.97
CA GLU A 75 0.63 -14.01 -1.72
C GLU A 75 -0.71 -13.30 -1.80
N THR A 76 -1.24 -13.01 -0.63
CA THR A 76 -2.54 -12.42 -0.48
C THR A 76 -2.54 -11.18 -1.36
N PRO A 77 -3.39 -11.04 -2.39
CA PRO A 77 -4.11 -9.79 -2.43
C PRO A 77 -4.90 -9.83 -1.11
N CYS A 78 -4.40 -9.13 -0.10
CA CYS A 78 -4.99 -9.05 1.24
C CYS A 78 -6.50 -8.84 1.13
N GLN A 79 -7.30 -9.91 1.13
CA GLN A 79 -8.75 -9.88 1.20
C GLN A 79 -9.26 -11.19 1.78
N ALA A 80 -9.19 -11.29 3.11
CA ALA A 80 -10.46 -11.44 3.80
C ALA A 80 -11.00 -10.02 4.00
N ARG A 81 -11.69 -9.47 2.99
CA ARG A 81 -12.62 -8.36 3.19
C ARG A 81 -13.72 -8.88 4.10
N SER A 82 -13.46 -8.83 5.40
CA SER A 82 -14.53 -8.67 6.36
C SER A 82 -14.99 -7.21 6.26
N THR A 83 -16.28 -6.99 6.42
CA THR A 83 -17.02 -5.75 6.15
C THR A 83 -16.69 -4.59 7.10
N GLU A 84 -15.42 -4.40 7.45
CA GLU A 84 -14.92 -3.35 8.36
C GLU A 84 -13.69 -2.59 7.79
N ASP A 85 -13.13 -3.00 6.66
CA ASP A 85 -11.86 -2.49 6.09
C ASP A 85 -11.90 -1.07 5.47
N GLU A 86 -13.04 -0.39 5.46
CA GLU A 86 -13.06 1.04 5.09
C GLU A 86 -12.63 1.96 6.25
N ALA A 87 -12.45 1.44 7.47
CA ALA A 87 -12.24 2.27 8.65
C ALA A 87 -10.78 2.46 9.10
N LYS A 88 -9.78 1.73 8.58
CA LYS A 88 -8.41 1.73 9.14
C LYS A 88 -7.35 2.34 8.23
N GLN A 89 -7.64 3.53 7.70
CA GLN A 89 -6.65 4.33 6.96
C GLN A 89 -5.57 4.97 7.85
N PHE A 90 -5.73 4.90 9.17
CA PHE A 90 -4.81 5.51 10.12
C PHE A 90 -4.00 4.44 10.86
N PRO A 91 -2.65 4.54 10.87
CA PRO A 91 -1.77 3.70 11.69
C PRO A 91 -2.06 3.78 13.19
N GLU A 92 -2.86 4.75 13.64
CA GLU A 92 -3.28 4.89 15.05
C GLU A 92 -4.27 3.79 15.49
N ASP A 93 -4.92 3.13 14.54
CA ASP A 93 -5.92 2.06 14.78
C ASP A 93 -5.44 0.68 14.33
N TRP A 94 -4.15 0.55 13.98
CA TRP A 94 -3.56 -0.71 13.54
C TRP A 94 -3.35 -1.67 14.71
N SER A 95 -3.78 -2.91 14.52
CA SER A 95 -3.45 -4.05 15.37
C SER A 95 -2.04 -4.58 15.08
N GLU A 96 -1.54 -5.49 15.92
CA GLU A 96 -0.25 -6.16 15.70
C GLU A 96 -0.20 -6.93 14.36
N ASP A 97 -1.33 -7.43 13.88
CA ASP A 97 -1.45 -8.09 12.58
C ASP A 97 -1.37 -7.08 11.43
N ASP A 98 -1.97 -5.91 11.57
CA ASP A 98 -1.89 -4.82 10.58
C ASP A 98 -0.45 -4.29 10.47
N VAL A 99 0.24 -4.13 11.60
CA VAL A 99 1.68 -3.78 11.65
C VAL A 99 2.53 -4.85 10.96
N SER A 100 2.18 -6.13 11.13
CA SER A 100 2.88 -7.24 10.47
C SER A 100 2.70 -7.20 8.96
N VAL A 101 1.49 -6.94 8.47
CA VAL A 101 1.21 -6.77 7.03
C VAL A 101 2.01 -5.59 6.47
N TRP A 102 2.04 -4.47 7.19
CA TRP A 102 2.83 -3.30 6.78
C TRP A 102 4.33 -3.61 6.71
N LEU A 103 4.90 -4.28 7.72
CA LEU A 103 6.31 -4.69 7.72
C LEU A 103 6.64 -5.58 6.52
N CYS A 104 5.75 -6.52 6.18
CA CYS A 104 5.89 -7.36 4.99
C CYS A 104 5.92 -6.53 3.70
N ALA A 105 4.97 -5.58 3.56
CA ALA A 105 4.92 -4.68 2.40
C ALA A 105 6.17 -3.82 2.25
N GLN A 106 6.82 -3.45 3.37
CA GLN A 106 8.09 -2.70 3.34
C GLN A 106 9.34 -3.57 3.12
N GLY A 107 9.18 -4.89 2.96
CA GLY A 107 10.29 -5.83 2.81
C GLY A 107 11.12 -5.94 4.09
N LEU A 108 10.44 -6.01 5.24
CA LEU A 108 11.01 -6.16 6.59
C LEU A 108 10.48 -7.44 7.27
N ASN A 109 10.34 -8.52 6.51
CA ASN A 109 9.80 -9.81 6.98
C ASN A 109 10.53 -10.37 8.22
N ASP A 110 11.84 -10.17 8.28
CA ASP A 110 12.69 -10.66 9.38
C ASP A 110 12.32 -10.04 10.74
N LEU A 111 11.63 -8.90 10.75
CA LEU A 111 11.23 -8.18 11.95
C LEU A 111 9.81 -8.53 12.42
N VAL A 112 8.98 -9.15 11.58
CA VAL A 112 7.58 -9.45 11.91
C VAL A 112 7.48 -10.29 13.18
N GLY A 113 8.30 -11.33 13.30
CA GLY A 113 8.32 -12.17 14.50
C GLY A 113 8.73 -11.42 15.76
N ILE A 114 9.64 -10.45 15.64
CA ILE A 114 10.12 -9.64 16.77
C ILE A 114 9.02 -8.67 17.22
N PHE A 115 8.34 -8.02 16.27
CA PHE A 115 7.27 -7.07 16.56
C PHE A 115 6.04 -7.76 17.17
N LYS A 116 5.67 -8.95 16.67
CA LYS A 116 4.63 -9.79 17.28
C LYS A 116 5.00 -10.25 18.69
N MET A 117 6.25 -10.67 18.92
CA MET A 117 6.69 -11.10 20.26
C MET A 117 6.61 -9.97 21.31
N ASN A 118 6.72 -8.72 20.88
CA ASN A 118 6.64 -7.54 21.72
C ASN A 118 5.26 -6.87 21.72
N ASN A 119 4.25 -7.48 21.08
CA ASN A 119 2.88 -6.97 21.00
C ASN A 119 2.82 -5.50 20.55
N ILE A 120 3.60 -5.17 19.50
CA ILE A 120 3.67 -3.81 18.96
C ILE A 120 2.46 -3.55 18.08
N ASP A 121 1.59 -2.65 18.55
CA ASP A 121 0.48 -2.11 17.78
C ASP A 121 0.90 -0.85 16.99
N GLY A 122 -0.03 -0.26 16.24
CA GLY A 122 0.23 0.91 15.43
C GLY A 122 0.65 2.16 16.22
N ARG A 123 0.19 2.30 17.46
CA ARG A 123 0.52 3.44 18.33
C ARG A 123 1.93 3.33 18.87
N GLU A 124 2.29 2.14 19.31
CA GLU A 124 3.65 1.80 19.71
C GLU A 124 4.60 1.92 18.51
N LEU A 125 4.22 1.41 17.34
CA LEU A 125 4.99 1.56 16.09
C LEU A 125 5.30 3.03 15.80
N LEU A 126 4.30 3.91 15.91
CA LEU A 126 4.46 5.34 15.70
C LEU A 126 5.27 6.01 16.82
N ASN A 127 5.45 5.41 17.99
CA ASN A 127 6.24 5.98 19.10
C ASN A 127 7.62 5.33 19.26
N LEU A 128 7.98 4.36 18.43
CA LEU A 128 9.27 3.67 18.51
C LEU A 128 10.44 4.64 18.37
N THR A 129 11.34 4.57 19.35
CA THR A 129 12.60 5.31 19.37
C THR A 129 13.77 4.42 18.95
N LYS A 130 14.89 5.06 18.58
CA LYS A 130 16.13 4.35 18.27
C LYS A 130 16.64 3.49 19.44
N GLU A 131 16.36 3.92 20.66
CA GLU A 131 16.73 3.25 21.91
C GLU A 131 15.84 2.03 22.14
N SER A 132 14.52 2.15 21.97
CA SER A 132 13.59 1.00 22.08
C SER A 132 13.87 -0.09 21.04
N LEU A 133 14.24 0.28 19.81
CA LEU A 133 14.69 -0.67 18.79
C LEU A 133 15.98 -1.42 19.16
N ALA A 134 16.80 -0.83 20.04
CA ALA A 134 18.04 -1.42 20.49
C ALA A 134 17.87 -2.27 21.74
N ASP A 135 17.15 -1.76 22.73
CA ASP A 135 17.05 -2.32 24.07
C ASP A 135 15.89 -3.31 24.19
N ASP A 136 14.72 -2.99 23.62
CA ASP A 136 13.52 -3.82 23.72
C ASP A 136 13.47 -4.87 22.60
N LEU A 137 13.70 -4.43 21.36
CA LEU A 137 13.58 -5.28 20.17
C LEU A 137 14.87 -6.04 19.82
N LYS A 138 15.98 -5.76 20.52
CA LYS A 138 17.29 -6.42 20.36
C LYS A 138 17.80 -6.49 18.90
N ILE A 139 17.45 -5.51 18.06
CA ILE A 139 17.81 -5.53 16.63
C ILE A 139 19.27 -5.08 16.47
N GLU A 140 20.27 -5.95 16.59
CA GLU A 140 21.69 -5.54 16.61
C GLU A 140 22.16 -4.76 15.37
N SER A 141 21.52 -4.97 14.22
CA SER A 141 21.87 -4.30 12.97
C SER A 141 21.42 -2.83 12.95
N LEU A 142 22.38 -1.92 13.06
CA LEU A 142 22.17 -0.47 12.91
C LEU A 142 21.52 -0.08 11.57
N GLY A 143 21.80 -0.85 10.51
CA GLY A 143 21.22 -0.64 9.18
C GLY A 143 19.72 -0.95 9.15
N LEU A 144 19.31 -2.05 9.79
CA LEU A 144 17.89 -2.40 9.94
C LEU A 144 17.16 -1.38 10.81
N ARG A 145 17.75 -0.98 11.95
CA ARG A 145 17.18 0.08 12.82
C ARG A 145 16.91 1.37 12.04
N SER A 146 17.89 1.81 11.25
CA SER A 146 17.76 3.03 10.44
C SER A 146 16.72 2.88 9.33
N LYS A 147 16.62 1.69 8.70
CA LYS A 147 15.60 1.40 7.67
C LYS A 147 14.19 1.44 8.24
N VAL A 148 13.97 0.84 9.41
CA VAL A 148 12.68 0.83 10.12
C VAL A 148 12.26 2.25 10.48
N LEU A 149 13.14 3.03 11.12
CA LEU A 149 12.83 4.43 11.49
C LEU A 149 12.49 5.29 10.27
N ARG A 150 13.21 5.13 9.15
CA ARG A 150 12.87 5.85 7.92
C ARG A 150 11.49 5.47 7.42
N LYS A 151 11.14 4.19 7.44
CA LYS A 151 9.81 3.70 7.02
C LYS A 151 8.68 4.18 7.94
N ILE A 152 8.93 4.27 9.25
CA ILE A 152 7.98 4.85 10.22
C ILE A 152 7.80 6.35 9.96
N GLU A 153 8.87 7.08 9.61
CA GLU A 153 8.75 8.50 9.28
C GLU A 153 8.02 8.71 7.95
N GLU A 154 8.24 7.87 6.94
CA GLU A 154 7.46 7.84 5.69
C GLU A 154 5.96 7.64 6.01
N LEU A 155 5.63 6.65 6.84
CA LEU A 155 4.27 6.45 7.34
C LEU A 155 3.69 7.69 8.03
N ARG A 156 4.44 8.31 8.96
CA ARG A 156 4.01 9.53 9.64
C ARG A 156 3.75 10.67 8.66
N THR A 157 4.58 10.80 7.62
CA THR A 157 4.36 11.82 6.58
C THR A 157 3.11 11.54 5.76
N GLU A 158 2.83 10.28 5.41
CA GLU A 158 1.60 9.86 4.74
C GLU A 158 0.36 10.09 5.62
N VAL A 159 0.45 9.83 6.92
CA VAL A 159 -0.61 10.14 7.89
C VAL A 159 -0.81 11.63 8.05
N LYS A 160 0.26 12.42 8.00
CA LYS A 160 0.17 13.88 8.07
C LYS A 160 -0.46 14.47 6.81
N THR A 161 -0.23 13.87 5.64
CA THR A 161 -0.90 14.24 4.39
C THR A 161 -2.34 13.74 4.33
N LEU A 162 -2.67 12.60 4.97
CA LEU A 162 -4.06 12.13 5.11
C LEU A 162 -4.85 12.89 6.20
N SER A 163 -4.23 13.24 7.33
CA SER A 163 -4.89 13.98 8.42
C SER A 163 -5.04 15.46 8.09
N SER A 164 -4.16 15.99 7.24
CA SER A 164 -4.45 17.14 6.39
C SER A 164 -5.26 16.68 5.17
N GLY A 165 -6.50 16.23 5.34
CA GLY A 165 -7.37 15.78 4.24
C GLY A 165 -7.61 16.81 3.12
N ILE A 166 -6.98 17.98 3.21
CA ILE A 166 -6.93 19.07 2.25
C ILE A 166 -6.03 18.65 1.07
N PRO A 167 -6.58 18.56 -0.17
CA PRO A 167 -5.78 18.40 -1.38
C PRO A 167 -4.68 19.46 -1.52
N ASP A 168 -3.49 19.07 -1.98
CA ASP A 168 -2.35 19.97 -2.20
C ASP A 168 -2.68 21.16 -3.11
N GLU A 169 -3.62 21.00 -4.04
CA GLU A 169 -4.11 22.07 -4.92
C GLU A 169 -4.80 23.21 -4.13
N PHE A 170 -5.32 22.92 -2.94
CA PHE A 170 -5.98 23.89 -2.07
C PHE A 170 -5.00 24.57 -1.10
N LEU A 171 -3.77 24.08 -1.02
CA LEU A 171 -2.73 24.62 -0.15
C LEU A 171 -1.91 25.70 -0.86
N CYS A 172 -1.64 26.78 -0.15
CA CYS A 172 -0.78 27.85 -0.65
C CYS A 172 0.68 27.36 -0.75
N PRO A 173 1.36 27.49 -1.90
CA PRO A 173 2.76 27.05 -2.04
C PRO A 173 3.76 27.75 -1.10
N ILE A 174 3.42 28.95 -0.61
CA ILE A 174 4.28 29.75 0.29
C ILE A 174 4.09 29.32 1.76
N THR A 175 2.85 29.31 2.23
CA THR A 175 2.53 29.10 3.66
C THR A 175 2.23 27.65 3.99
N ARG A 176 1.94 26.80 2.97
CA ARG A 176 1.45 25.43 3.13
C ARG A 176 0.15 25.34 3.95
N GLU A 177 -0.63 26.42 3.97
CA GLU A 177 -1.94 26.50 4.62
C GLU A 177 -3.06 26.55 3.56
N LEU A 178 -4.28 26.17 3.95
CA LEU A 178 -5.46 26.25 3.10
C LEU A 178 -5.69 27.69 2.60
N MET A 179 -5.84 27.84 1.28
CA MET A 179 -6.09 29.15 0.67
C MET A 179 -7.50 29.66 1.00
N LYS A 180 -7.58 30.89 1.52
CA LYS A 180 -8.82 31.62 1.81
C LYS A 180 -9.22 32.53 0.66
N ASP A 181 -8.24 33.23 0.08
CA ASP A 181 -8.44 34.10 -1.09
C ASP A 181 -7.39 33.79 -2.17
N PRO A 182 -7.57 32.69 -2.93
CA PRO A 182 -6.59 32.28 -3.93
C PRO A 182 -6.49 33.28 -5.08
N VAL A 183 -5.26 33.65 -5.45
CA VAL A 183 -4.92 34.53 -6.56
C VAL A 183 -3.88 33.88 -7.47
N ILE A 184 -3.99 34.09 -8.78
CA ILE A 184 -3.05 33.63 -9.79
C ILE A 184 -2.03 34.73 -10.07
N ALA A 185 -0.74 34.38 -9.99
CA ALA A 185 0.35 35.25 -10.43
C ALA A 185 0.69 34.99 -11.91
N SER A 186 1.56 35.85 -12.48
CA SER A 186 1.94 35.77 -13.90
C SER A 186 2.74 34.53 -14.30
N ASP A 187 3.17 33.73 -13.32
CA ASP A 187 3.79 32.42 -13.52
C ASP A 187 2.77 31.28 -13.70
N GLY A 188 1.48 31.55 -13.52
CA GLY A 188 0.39 30.58 -13.67
C GLY A 188 0.06 29.80 -12.40
N TYR A 189 0.74 30.05 -11.28
CA TYR A 189 0.46 29.39 -10.02
C TYR A 189 -0.52 30.17 -9.16
N SER A 190 -1.29 29.43 -8.34
CA SER A 190 -2.22 30.01 -7.37
C SER A 190 -1.56 30.12 -6.00
N TYR A 191 -1.82 31.24 -5.32
CA TYR A 191 -1.27 31.58 -4.02
C TYR A 191 -2.32 32.21 -3.14
N GLU A 192 -2.12 32.20 -1.83
CA GLU A 192 -2.90 33.04 -0.92
C GLU A 192 -2.58 34.52 -1.19
N LYS A 193 -3.62 35.35 -1.33
CA LYS A 193 -3.48 36.78 -1.65
C LYS A 193 -2.56 37.50 -0.68
N GLU A 194 -2.80 37.38 0.61
CA GLU A 194 -2.00 38.07 1.64
C GLU A 194 -0.53 37.62 1.62
N ALA A 195 -0.28 36.33 1.39
CA ALA A 195 1.06 35.78 1.33
C ALA A 195 1.83 36.31 0.12
N MET A 196 1.18 36.36 -1.05
CA MET A 196 1.80 36.86 -2.29
C MET A 196 2.00 38.38 -2.25
N GLU A 197 1.04 39.15 -1.75
CA GLU A 197 1.20 40.60 -1.57
C GLU A 197 2.36 40.93 -0.63
N ASN A 198 2.49 40.17 0.47
CA ASN A 198 3.63 40.28 1.39
C ASN A 198 4.97 39.86 0.75
N TRP A 199 4.95 38.90 -0.15
CA TRP A 199 6.15 38.48 -0.90
C TRP A 199 6.63 39.59 -1.84
N ILE A 200 5.71 40.17 -2.60
CA ILE A 200 5.97 41.26 -3.54
C ILE A 200 6.42 42.53 -2.79
N SER A 201 5.77 42.87 -1.67
CA SER A 201 6.08 44.08 -0.89
C SER A 201 7.48 44.07 -0.29
N LYS A 202 8.01 42.88 0.03
CA LYS A 202 9.42 42.66 0.45
C LYS A 202 10.43 42.80 -0.70
N LYS A 203 10.06 43.45 -1.81
CA LYS A 203 10.84 43.70 -3.04
C LYS A 203 11.29 42.45 -3.79
N LYS A 204 10.66 41.29 -3.57
CA LYS A 204 10.91 40.08 -4.36
C LYS A 204 9.94 40.05 -5.54
N ARG A 205 10.36 40.63 -6.69
CA ARG A 205 9.62 40.50 -7.97
C ARG A 205 9.87 39.16 -8.63
N THR A 206 9.88 38.09 -7.86
CA THR A 206 10.18 36.73 -8.32
C THR A 206 9.07 35.77 -7.92
N SER A 207 8.85 34.75 -8.73
CA SER A 207 7.95 33.64 -8.44
C SER A 207 8.45 32.91 -7.19
N PRO A 208 7.61 32.73 -6.15
CA PRO A 208 7.97 31.93 -4.98
C PRO A 208 8.27 30.47 -5.33
N MET A 209 7.77 29.98 -6.47
CA MET A 209 7.85 28.57 -6.84
C MET A 209 9.01 28.27 -7.79
N THR A 210 9.30 29.19 -8.72
CA THR A 210 10.35 29.01 -9.73
C THR A 210 11.59 29.87 -9.49
N ASN A 211 11.53 30.82 -8.55
CA ASN A 211 12.55 31.86 -8.33
C ASN A 211 12.86 32.74 -9.56
N LEU A 212 12.07 32.65 -10.64
CA LEU A 212 12.20 33.48 -11.83
C LEU A 212 11.52 34.84 -11.64
N VAL A 213 11.96 35.87 -12.36
CA VAL A 213 11.33 37.21 -12.30
C VAL A 213 9.91 37.14 -12.85
N LEU A 214 8.95 37.67 -12.11
CA LEU A 214 7.54 37.72 -12.54
C LEU A 214 7.37 38.75 -13.66
N PRO A 215 6.84 38.36 -14.84
CA PRO A 215 6.56 39.30 -15.93
C PRO A 215 5.58 40.41 -15.53
N SER A 216 4.64 40.10 -14.64
CA SER A 216 3.68 41.06 -14.09
C SER A 216 3.42 40.80 -12.62
N VAL A 217 3.25 41.90 -11.87
CA VAL A 217 2.92 41.90 -10.44
C VAL A 217 1.40 41.94 -10.22
N VAL A 218 0.61 42.00 -11.30
CA VAL A 218 -0.85 41.97 -11.24
C VAL A 218 -1.31 40.57 -10.85
N LEU A 219 -2.07 40.49 -9.76
CA LEU A 219 -2.65 39.26 -9.25
C LEU A 219 -4.10 39.13 -9.74
N THR A 220 -4.44 37.98 -10.31
CA THR A 220 -5.80 37.71 -10.82
C THR A 220 -6.56 36.83 -9.83
N PRO A 221 -7.71 37.23 -9.30
CA PRO A 221 -8.48 36.39 -8.37
C PRO A 221 -8.90 35.05 -9.00
N ASN A 222 -8.59 33.93 -8.33
CA ASN A 222 -8.96 32.59 -8.79
C ASN A 222 -10.29 32.15 -8.14
N ARG A 223 -11.40 32.63 -8.71
CA ARG A 223 -12.74 32.31 -8.19
C ARG A 223 -13.08 30.82 -8.29
N THR A 224 -12.59 30.14 -9.33
CA THR A 224 -12.83 28.71 -9.53
C THR A 224 -12.25 27.88 -8.40
N LEU A 225 -10.97 28.13 -8.05
CA LEU A 225 -10.30 27.44 -6.94
C LEU A 225 -10.95 27.79 -5.60
N LYS A 226 -11.34 29.06 -5.41
CA LYS A 226 -12.08 29.49 -4.21
C LYS A 226 -13.39 28.70 -4.02
N MET A 227 -14.18 28.52 -5.10
CA MET A 227 -15.41 27.74 -5.05
C MET A 227 -15.15 26.25 -4.81
N ALA A 228 -14.09 25.68 -5.38
CA ALA A 228 -13.70 24.29 -5.16
C ALA A 228 -13.34 24.03 -3.68
N ILE A 229 -12.54 24.94 -3.08
CA ILE A 229 -12.17 24.89 -1.66
C ILE A 229 -13.41 24.99 -0.78
N SER A 230 -14.33 25.93 -1.06
CA SER A 230 -15.57 26.06 -0.28
C SER A 230 -16.43 24.79 -0.33
N ARG A 231 -16.60 24.19 -1.50
CA ARG A 231 -17.33 22.92 -1.64
C ARG A 231 -16.67 21.79 -0.87
N TRP A 232 -15.34 21.71 -0.93
CA TRP A 232 -14.58 20.69 -0.22
C TRP A 232 -14.71 20.86 1.31
N LEU A 233 -14.67 22.09 1.83
CA LEU A 233 -14.93 22.37 3.23
C LEU A 233 -16.33 21.93 3.65
N GLU A 234 -17.36 22.21 2.82
CA GLU A 234 -18.74 21.82 3.10
C GLU A 234 -18.95 20.29 3.17
N THR A 235 -18.17 19.50 2.43
CA THR A 235 -18.27 18.02 2.46
C THR A 235 -17.50 17.38 3.61
N HIS A 236 -16.47 18.04 4.15
CA HIS A 236 -15.61 17.49 5.22
C HIS A 236 -15.93 18.06 6.60
N GLN A 237 -16.85 19.02 6.70
CA GLN A 237 -17.25 19.67 7.95
C GLN A 237 -18.69 19.29 8.40
N LYS A 238 -19.28 18.25 7.80
CA LYS A 238 -20.55 17.61 8.18
C LYS A 238 -20.30 16.25 8.81
#